data_AF-A0A1M7ZLR5-F1
#
_entry.id   AF-A0A1M7ZLR5-F1
#
_cell.length_a   1.000
_cell.length_b   1.000
_cell.length_c   1.000
_cell.angle_alpha   90.00
_cell.angle_beta   90.00
_cell.angle_gamma   90.00
#
_symmetry.space_group_name_H-M   'P 1'
#
loop_
_entity.id
_entity.type
_entity.pdbx_description
1 polymer ?
#
loop_
_entity_poly.entity_id
_entity_poly.type
_entity_poly.pdbx_seq_one_letter_code
_entity_poly.pdbx_strand_id
1 'polypeptide(L)'
;MDVVSKGEFARLSNVSPGRVSQWISEGKLSGAALVGSGRTARINVAEARRQLRQKLDISQRLGNGLDTDLGADSPADPAPATGGEAASRAKPPGIDYEIKREKLEAMRRAKRREEEESRARAGVYTRTEDVARSARSMVSTIMSGFEGGLAQFADAIAAKFDVPKRDVLHLLRAEYRTVRQKMAAAQRRALANLPVHVDDPVEDVEPVE
;
A
#
# COMPACT_ATOMS: atom_id res chain seq x y z
N MET A 1 9.18 44.25 34.01
CA MET A 1 8.11 44.22 32.99
C MET A 1 8.68 44.92 31.78
N ASP A 2 9.25 44.15 30.86
CA ASP A 2 10.08 44.72 29.79
C ASP A 2 9.19 45.04 28.59
N VAL A 3 8.92 46.34 28.43
CA VAL A 3 8.11 46.88 27.34
C VAL A 3 9.06 47.56 26.36
N VAL A 4 9.28 46.90 25.23
CA VAL A 4 10.29 47.30 24.23
C VAL A 4 9.61 47.78 22.95
N SER A 5 10.34 48.49 22.09
CA SER A 5 9.82 48.88 20.78
C SER A 5 9.67 47.67 19.84
N LYS A 6 8.85 47.78 18.78
CA LYS A 6 8.69 46.69 17.78
C LYS A 6 10.01 46.25 17.15
N GLY A 7 10.91 47.20 16.86
CA GLY A 7 12.23 46.93 16.28
C GLY A 7 13.23 46.35 17.26
N GLU A 8 13.03 46.56 18.55
CA GLU A 8 13.85 45.96 19.61
C GLU A 8 13.36 44.55 19.96
N PHE A 9 12.06 44.31 19.98
CA PHE A 9 11.49 42.97 20.07
C PHE A 9 11.90 42.08 18.89
N ALA A 10 11.96 42.65 17.68
CA ALA A 10 12.45 41.97 16.48
C ALA A 10 13.89 41.48 16.66
N ARG A 11 14.77 42.32 17.20
CA ARG A 11 16.16 41.96 17.54
C ARG A 11 16.23 40.89 18.63
N LEU A 12 15.47 41.03 19.71
CA LEU A 12 15.40 40.07 20.81
C LEU A 12 14.83 38.70 20.42
N SER A 13 14.04 38.65 19.35
CA SER A 13 13.41 37.43 18.84
C SER A 13 14.09 36.92 17.56
N ASN A 14 15.21 37.54 17.16
CA ASN A 14 15.97 37.24 15.95
C ASN A 14 15.11 37.16 14.67
N VAL A 15 14.16 38.08 14.50
CA VAL A 15 13.28 38.16 13.32
C VAL A 15 13.30 39.56 12.71
N SER A 16 12.90 39.67 11.44
CA SER A 16 12.78 40.97 10.79
C SER A 16 11.62 41.81 11.39
N PRO A 17 11.73 43.14 11.43
CA PRO A 17 10.63 44.02 11.86
C PRO A 17 9.34 43.84 11.03
N GLY A 18 9.48 43.45 9.76
CA GLY A 18 8.36 43.07 8.88
C GLY A 18 7.63 41.83 9.38
N ARG A 19 8.35 40.82 9.86
CA ARG A 19 7.76 39.59 10.41
C ARG A 19 6.97 39.85 11.70
N VAL A 20 7.46 40.74 12.56
CA VAL A 20 6.71 41.19 13.75
C VAL A 20 5.44 41.93 13.36
N SER A 21 5.49 42.77 12.32
CA SER A 21 4.31 43.45 11.79
C SER A 21 3.29 42.47 11.22
N GLN A 22 3.76 41.42 10.55
CA GLN A 22 2.93 40.33 10.05
C GLN A 22 2.27 39.54 11.19
N TRP A 23 2.98 39.26 12.29
CA TRP A 23 2.38 38.60 13.46
C TRP A 23 1.28 39.43 14.12
N ILE A 24 1.40 40.76 14.08
CA ILE A 24 0.35 41.66 14.56
C ILE A 24 -0.85 41.61 13.61
N SER A 25 -0.64 41.66 12.29
CA SER A 25 -1.73 41.61 11.30
C SER A 25 -2.44 40.25 11.25
N GLU A 26 -1.71 39.15 11.43
CA GLU A 26 -2.25 37.79 11.55
C GLU A 26 -2.95 37.53 12.90
N GLY A 27 -2.97 38.52 13.80
CA GLY A 27 -3.54 38.40 15.13
C GLY A 27 -2.78 37.44 16.05
N LYS A 28 -1.53 37.08 15.72
CA LYS A 28 -0.65 36.23 16.54
C LYS A 28 -0.13 36.97 17.77
N LEU A 29 0.06 38.29 17.64
CA LEU A 29 0.33 39.21 18.73
C LEU A 29 -0.84 40.18 18.86
N SER A 30 -1.58 40.12 19.98
CA SER A 30 -2.76 40.96 20.19
C SER A 30 -2.99 41.36 21.65
N GLY A 31 -3.77 42.43 21.84
CA GLY A 31 -4.28 42.87 23.15
C GLY A 31 -3.16 43.09 24.17
N ALA A 32 -3.09 42.21 25.17
CA ALA A 32 -2.16 42.28 26.30
C ALA A 32 -0.66 42.30 25.90
N ALA A 33 -0.30 41.83 24.70
CA ALA A 33 1.07 41.90 24.19
C ALA A 33 1.43 43.28 23.61
N LEU A 34 0.45 44.12 23.28
CA LEU A 34 0.62 45.44 22.69
C LEU A 34 0.26 46.52 23.72
N VAL A 35 1.26 47.30 24.13
CA VAL A 35 1.09 48.41 25.05
C VAL A 35 1.07 49.70 24.25
N GLY A 36 -0.11 50.33 24.16
CA GLY A 36 -0.36 51.56 23.38
C GLY A 36 -1.01 51.30 22.01
N SER A 37 -1.63 52.32 21.42
CA SER A 37 -2.33 52.25 20.14
C SER A 37 -1.54 52.95 19.01
N GLY A 38 -1.60 52.38 17.80
CA GLY A 38 -1.04 53.00 16.59
C GLY A 38 0.47 52.84 16.37
N ARG A 39 1.09 53.85 15.74
CA ARG A 39 2.47 53.81 15.22
C ARG A 39 3.54 53.74 16.31
N THR A 40 3.18 54.05 17.55
CA THR A 40 4.04 54.05 18.74
C THR A 40 3.78 52.86 19.68
N ALA A 41 2.96 51.89 19.28
CA ALA A 41 2.67 50.71 20.09
C ALA A 41 3.95 49.94 20.44
N ARG A 42 4.14 49.68 21.74
CA ARG A 42 5.26 48.91 22.29
C ARG A 42 4.83 47.47 22.57
N ILE A 43 5.79 46.57 22.70
CA ILE A 43 5.56 45.14 22.89
C ILE A 43 5.98 44.74 24.30
N ASN A 44 5.06 44.13 25.04
CA ASN A 44 5.39 43.44 26.28
C ASN A 44 6.04 42.09 25.95
N VAL A 45 7.34 41.95 26.20
CA VAL A 45 8.15 40.81 25.75
C VAL A 45 7.63 39.48 26.31
N ALA A 46 7.25 39.46 27.58
CA ALA A 46 6.83 38.23 28.26
C ALA A 46 5.50 37.71 27.69
N GLU A 47 4.54 38.61 27.50
CA GLU A 47 3.22 38.25 26.97
C GLU A 47 3.27 37.93 25.47
N ALA A 48 4.10 38.65 24.71
CA ALA A 48 4.32 38.37 23.29
C ALA A 48 4.91 36.98 23.06
N ARG A 49 5.92 36.57 23.86
CA ARG A 49 6.50 35.22 23.77
C ARG A 49 5.48 34.13 24.12
N ARG A 50 4.62 34.36 25.11
CA ARG A 50 3.55 33.44 25.50
C ARG A 50 2.55 33.22 24.35
N GLN A 51 2.08 34.31 23.75
CA GLN A 51 1.12 34.25 22.63
C GLN A 51 1.73 33.60 21.38
N LEU A 52 2.98 33.93 21.05
CA LEU A 52 3.69 33.34 19.92
C LEU A 52 3.88 31.84 20.11
N ARG A 53 4.26 31.38 21.31
CA ARG A 53 4.41 29.94 21.57
C ARG A 53 3.10 29.19 21.33
N GLN A 54 1.98 29.69 21.86
CA GLN A 54 0.68 29.03 21.68
C GLN A 54 0.23 29.02 20.21
N LYS A 55 0.31 30.15 19.51
CA LYS A 55 -0.25 30.27 18.15
C LYS A 55 0.68 29.76 17.06
N LEU A 56 2.00 29.89 17.24
CA LEU A 56 2.99 29.38 16.29
C LEU A 56 3.08 27.86 16.38
N ASP A 57 3.06 27.25 17.57
CA ASP A 57 3.07 25.78 17.72
C ASP A 57 1.83 25.14 17.08
N ILE A 58 0.65 25.76 17.21
CA ILE A 58 -0.58 25.27 16.56
C ILE A 58 -0.49 25.46 15.04
N SER A 59 -0.02 26.61 14.57
CA SER A 59 0.11 26.90 13.14
C SER A 59 1.20 26.07 12.46
N GLN A 60 2.27 25.70 13.18
CA GLN A 60 3.32 24.78 12.71
C GLN A 60 2.78 23.34 12.66
N ARG A 61 2.01 22.91 13.67
CA ARG A 61 1.37 21.58 13.69
C ARG A 61 0.30 21.43 12.61
N LEU A 62 -0.37 22.51 12.22
CA LEU A 62 -1.37 22.50 11.16
C LEU A 62 -0.75 22.72 9.76
N GLY A 63 0.32 23.53 9.68
CA GLY A 63 1.00 23.86 8.42
C GLY A 63 1.96 22.77 7.92
N ASN A 64 2.57 22.00 8.81
CA ASN A 64 3.49 20.90 8.46
C ASN A 64 2.79 19.52 8.56
N GLY A 65 1.48 19.48 8.37
CA GLY A 65 0.65 18.30 8.62
C GLY A 65 0.66 17.21 7.56
N LEU A 66 1.50 17.26 6.52
CA LEU A 66 1.48 16.26 5.43
C LEU A 66 2.83 15.84 4.84
N ASP A 67 3.96 16.46 5.18
CA ASP A 67 5.26 16.02 4.69
C ASP A 67 6.39 16.44 5.64
N THR A 68 7.33 15.52 5.84
CA THR A 68 8.70 15.74 6.35
C THR A 68 8.98 15.38 7.82
N ASP A 69 9.41 14.12 7.94
CA ASP A 69 10.45 13.57 8.80
C ASP A 69 11.37 14.59 9.52
N LEU A 70 11.50 14.45 10.85
CA LEU A 70 12.39 15.26 11.70
C LEU A 70 13.64 14.44 12.02
N GLY A 71 14.56 14.38 11.05
CA GLY A 71 15.90 13.85 11.20
C GLY A 71 16.94 14.77 10.57
N ALA A 72 17.91 15.19 11.40
CA ALA A 72 19.18 15.83 11.08
C ALA A 72 19.23 17.37 10.83
N ASP A 73 19.78 18.02 11.87
CA ASP A 73 20.82 19.06 11.88
C ASP A 73 20.51 20.55 11.63
N SER A 74 20.73 21.30 12.72
CA SER A 74 20.96 22.75 12.79
C SER A 74 22.24 23.17 12.07
N PRO A 75 22.34 24.41 11.56
CA PRO A 75 23.62 24.98 11.17
C PRO A 75 24.37 25.52 12.40
N ALA A 76 25.54 24.92 12.64
CA ALA A 76 26.79 25.44 13.20
C ALA A 76 26.78 26.32 14.48
N ASP A 77 27.39 25.78 15.55
CA ASP A 77 28.28 26.54 16.46
C ASP A 77 29.41 25.61 16.99
N PRO A 78 30.60 26.13 17.32
CA PRO A 78 31.77 25.32 17.65
C PRO A 78 31.73 24.74 19.08
N ALA A 79 31.87 23.41 19.15
CA ALA A 79 32.46 22.49 20.16
C ALA A 79 32.67 22.92 21.65
N PRO A 80 32.87 21.94 22.57
CA PRO A 80 32.09 20.70 22.81
C PRO A 80 31.83 20.47 24.34
N ALA A 81 30.71 19.83 24.71
CA ALA A 81 30.61 19.16 26.01
C ALA A 81 29.49 18.09 26.05
N THR A 82 29.94 16.84 26.17
CA THR A 82 29.37 15.73 26.98
C THR A 82 27.92 15.28 26.80
N GLY A 83 27.80 13.99 26.48
CA GLY A 83 26.58 13.24 26.26
C GLY A 83 25.49 13.38 27.34
N GLY A 84 24.26 13.23 26.86
CA GLY A 84 23.06 13.06 27.65
C GLY A 84 21.95 12.52 26.75
N GLU A 85 21.79 11.20 26.74
CA GLU A 85 20.60 10.52 26.23
C GLU A 85 19.36 11.11 26.88
N ALA A 86 18.56 11.85 26.10
CA ALA A 86 17.22 12.24 26.51
C ALA A 86 16.23 11.38 25.72
N ALA A 87 15.98 10.19 26.26
CA ALA A 87 14.88 9.33 25.89
C ALA A 87 13.59 10.16 25.74
N SER A 88 12.99 10.11 24.56
CA SER A 88 11.68 10.72 24.33
C SER A 88 10.70 10.12 25.32
N ARG A 89 10.19 10.96 26.22
CA ARG A 89 9.17 10.58 27.20
C ARG A 89 7.89 10.22 26.44
N ALA A 90 7.73 8.93 26.14
CA ALA A 90 6.53 8.38 25.55
C ALA A 90 5.35 8.69 26.48
N LYS A 91 4.44 9.52 25.99
CA LYS A 91 3.13 9.72 26.61
C LYS A 91 2.41 8.35 26.56
N PRO A 92 1.74 7.90 27.64
CA PRO A 92 1.10 6.59 27.65
C PRO A 92 0.13 6.48 26.47
N PRO A 93 0.04 5.31 25.82
CA PRO A 93 -0.88 5.12 24.71
C PRO A 93 -2.30 5.36 25.22
N GLY A 94 -2.90 6.46 24.79
CA GLY A 94 -4.34 6.64 24.92
C GLY A 94 -5.04 5.78 23.88
N ILE A 95 -6.32 5.49 24.10
CA ILE A 95 -7.20 4.78 23.17
C ILE A 95 -7.08 5.33 21.73
N ASP A 96 -6.87 6.65 21.59
CA ASP A 96 -6.63 7.31 20.30
C ASP A 96 -5.39 6.83 19.53
N TYR A 97 -4.34 6.37 20.23
CA TYR A 97 -3.12 5.82 19.63
C TYR A 97 -3.36 4.40 19.09
N GLU A 98 -4.11 3.60 19.85
CA GLU A 98 -4.47 2.22 19.47
C GLU A 98 -5.41 2.23 18.27
N ILE A 99 -6.44 3.08 18.27
CA ILE A 99 -7.35 3.28 17.13
C ILE A 99 -6.59 3.73 15.87
N LYS A 100 -5.60 4.62 16.02
CA LYS A 100 -4.77 5.06 14.88
C LYS A 100 -3.89 3.94 14.34
N ARG A 101 -3.36 3.07 15.21
CA ARG A 101 -2.55 1.92 14.81
C ARG A 101 -3.38 0.88 14.06
N GLU A 102 -4.55 0.56 14.60
CA GLU A 102 -5.47 -0.40 13.99
C GLU A 102 -6.03 0.10 12.65
N LYS A 103 -6.37 1.40 12.57
CA LYS A 103 -6.78 2.03 11.31
C LYS A 103 -5.67 2.06 10.27
N LEU A 104 -4.42 2.27 10.69
CA LEU A 104 -3.25 2.21 9.81
C LEU A 104 -3.03 0.80 9.26
N GLU A 105 -3.18 -0.22 10.10
CA GLU A 105 -3.10 -1.63 9.70
C GLU A 105 -4.24 -2.02 8.75
N ALA A 106 -5.47 -1.57 9.01
CA ALA A 106 -6.61 -1.76 8.11
C ALA A 106 -6.38 -1.09 6.74
N MET A 107 -5.88 0.15 6.71
CA MET A 107 -5.54 0.85 5.46
C MET A 107 -4.40 0.16 4.70
N ARG A 108 -3.40 -0.40 5.39
CA ARG A 108 -2.32 -1.18 4.76
C ARG A 108 -2.82 -2.48 4.15
N ARG A 109 -3.75 -3.18 4.83
CA ARG A 109 -4.41 -4.39 4.28
C ARG A 109 -5.25 -4.06 3.06
N ALA A 110 -6.02 -2.96 3.11
CA ALA A 110 -6.79 -2.49 1.96
C ALA A 110 -5.90 -2.14 0.76
N LYS A 111 -4.80 -1.42 1.00
CA LYS A 111 -3.84 -1.05 -0.04
C LYS A 111 -3.20 -2.28 -0.67
N ARG A 112 -2.83 -3.28 0.13
CA ARG A 112 -2.27 -4.55 -0.38
C ARG A 112 -3.25 -5.27 -1.30
N ARG A 113 -4.52 -5.38 -0.90
CA ARG A 113 -5.58 -5.97 -1.74
C ARG A 113 -5.79 -5.18 -3.04
N GLU A 114 -5.78 -3.86 -2.97
CA GLU A 114 -5.93 -3.00 -4.15
C GLU A 114 -4.71 -3.08 -5.09
N GLU A 115 -3.50 -3.24 -4.55
CA GLU A 115 -2.27 -3.52 -5.30
C GLU A 115 -2.30 -4.90 -5.96
N GLU A 116 -2.78 -5.93 -5.27
CA GLU A 116 -2.96 -7.27 -5.85
C GLU A 116 -4.02 -7.27 -6.96
N GLU A 117 -5.16 -6.62 -6.73
CA GLU A 117 -6.23 -6.48 -7.74
C GLU A 117 -5.79 -5.65 -8.94
N SER A 118 -5.08 -4.53 -8.73
CA SER A 118 -4.57 -3.72 -9.83
C SER A 118 -3.52 -4.46 -10.66
N ARG A 119 -2.69 -5.29 -10.03
CA ARG A 119 -1.72 -6.16 -10.74
C ARG A 119 -2.38 -7.34 -11.45
N ALA A 120 -3.47 -7.89 -10.89
CA ALA A 120 -4.31 -8.86 -11.59
C ALA A 120 -4.99 -8.23 -12.82
N ARG A 121 -5.51 -7.00 -12.68
CA ARG A 121 -6.06 -6.21 -13.80
C ARG A 121 -5.00 -5.85 -14.85
N ALA A 122 -3.75 -5.66 -14.45
CA ALA A 122 -2.62 -5.43 -15.35
C ALA A 122 -2.11 -6.71 -16.05
N GLY A 123 -2.69 -7.88 -15.77
CA GLY A 123 -2.34 -9.15 -16.42
C GLY A 123 -1.06 -9.82 -15.90
N VAL A 124 -0.50 -9.36 -14.76
CA VAL A 124 0.73 -9.90 -14.17
C VAL A 124 0.44 -11.12 -13.28
N TYR A 125 -0.77 -11.21 -12.72
CA TYR A 125 -1.21 -12.36 -11.92
C TYR A 125 -2.55 -12.89 -12.41
N THR A 126 -2.72 -14.21 -12.34
CA THR A 126 -3.98 -14.89 -12.61
C THR A 126 -4.22 -15.91 -11.51
N ARG A 127 -5.49 -16.16 -11.16
CA ARG A 127 -5.80 -17.15 -10.13
C ARG A 127 -5.48 -18.53 -10.68
N THR A 128 -4.81 -19.35 -9.87
CA THR A 128 -4.47 -20.73 -10.23
C THR A 128 -5.71 -21.53 -10.65
N GLU A 129 -6.85 -21.29 -9.99
CA GLU A 129 -8.14 -21.92 -10.33
C GLU A 129 -8.61 -21.59 -11.74
N ASP A 130 -8.46 -20.33 -12.18
CA ASP A 130 -8.90 -19.86 -13.48
C ASP A 130 -8.02 -20.45 -14.59
N VAL A 131 -6.71 -20.52 -14.36
CA VAL A 131 -5.76 -21.21 -15.26
C VAL A 131 -6.09 -22.69 -15.35
N ALA A 132 -6.30 -23.36 -14.22
CA ALA A 132 -6.62 -24.78 -14.19
C ALA A 132 -7.95 -25.09 -14.91
N ARG A 133 -8.93 -24.17 -14.83
CA ARG A 133 -10.22 -24.30 -15.51
C ARG A 133 -10.07 -24.09 -17.02
N SER A 134 -9.38 -23.03 -17.43
CA SER A 134 -9.11 -22.74 -18.84
C SER A 134 -8.29 -23.86 -19.50
N ALA A 135 -7.23 -24.33 -18.84
CA ALA A 135 -6.42 -25.45 -19.32
C ALA A 135 -7.23 -26.74 -19.48
N ARG A 136 -8.07 -27.09 -18.50
CA ARG A 136 -8.99 -28.25 -18.61
C ARG A 136 -9.95 -28.11 -19.79
N SER A 137 -10.51 -26.91 -19.99
CA SER A 137 -11.41 -26.64 -21.11
C SER A 137 -10.69 -26.79 -22.46
N MET A 138 -9.53 -26.14 -22.63
CA MET A 138 -8.73 -26.22 -23.86
C MET A 138 -8.34 -27.66 -24.20
N VAL A 139 -7.85 -28.42 -23.22
CA VAL A 139 -7.49 -29.84 -23.42
C VAL A 139 -8.71 -30.66 -23.82
N SER A 140 -9.86 -30.45 -23.17
CA SER A 140 -11.11 -31.15 -23.52
C SER A 140 -11.54 -30.88 -24.96
N THR A 141 -11.47 -29.63 -25.40
CA THR A 141 -11.80 -29.21 -26.77
C THR A 141 -10.87 -29.88 -27.79
N ILE A 142 -9.56 -29.86 -27.55
CA ILE A 142 -8.58 -30.50 -28.43
C ILE A 142 -8.83 -32.01 -28.53
N MET A 143 -9.05 -32.68 -27.40
CA MET A 143 -9.30 -34.13 -27.37
C MET A 143 -10.60 -34.51 -28.08
N SER A 144 -11.65 -33.71 -27.90
CA SER A 144 -12.94 -33.93 -28.57
C SER A 144 -12.85 -33.71 -30.08
N GLY A 145 -12.09 -32.68 -30.50
CA GLY A 145 -11.81 -32.43 -31.92
C GLY A 145 -11.03 -33.57 -32.58
N PHE A 146 -10.01 -34.09 -31.90
CA PHE A 146 -9.26 -35.25 -32.39
C PHE A 146 -10.12 -36.52 -32.49
N GLU A 147 -10.94 -36.79 -31.46
CA GLU A 147 -11.85 -37.95 -31.46
C GLU A 147 -12.90 -37.86 -32.58
N GLY A 148 -13.40 -36.65 -32.88
CA GLY A 148 -14.27 -36.41 -34.03
C GLY A 148 -13.60 -36.67 -35.38
N GLY A 149 -12.28 -36.42 -35.49
CA GLY A 149 -11.49 -36.68 -36.68
C GLY A 149 -11.26 -38.15 -37.00
N LEU A 150 -11.47 -39.07 -36.04
CA LEU A 150 -11.26 -40.51 -36.24
C LEU A 150 -12.10 -41.09 -37.39
N ALA A 151 -13.28 -40.53 -37.66
CA ALA A 151 -14.10 -40.94 -38.79
C ALA A 151 -13.43 -40.67 -40.15
N GLN A 152 -12.75 -39.52 -40.29
CA GLN A 152 -12.03 -39.16 -41.50
C GLN A 152 -10.79 -40.03 -41.70
N PHE A 153 -10.09 -40.39 -40.62
CA PHE A 153 -8.98 -41.35 -40.69
C PHE A 153 -9.48 -42.73 -41.12
N ALA A 154 -10.61 -43.18 -40.58
CA ALA A 154 -11.22 -44.44 -40.97
C ALA A 154 -11.61 -44.43 -42.46
N ASP A 155 -12.15 -43.33 -42.97
CA ASP A 155 -12.45 -43.16 -44.41
C ASP A 155 -11.18 -43.28 -45.27
N ALA A 156 -10.13 -42.52 -44.94
CA ALA A 156 -8.89 -42.53 -45.70
C ALA A 156 -8.19 -43.90 -45.70
N ILE A 157 -8.19 -44.60 -44.57
CA ILE A 157 -7.63 -45.95 -44.43
C ILE A 157 -8.48 -46.95 -45.20
N ALA A 158 -9.81 -46.92 -45.05
CA ALA A 158 -10.72 -47.80 -45.76
C ALA A 158 -10.55 -47.69 -47.28
N ALA A 159 -10.48 -46.46 -47.80
CA ALA A 159 -10.29 -46.21 -49.23
C ALA A 159 -8.91 -46.69 -49.73
N LYS A 160 -7.85 -46.54 -48.92
CA LYS A 160 -6.48 -46.89 -49.33
C LYS A 160 -6.23 -48.41 -49.32
N PHE A 161 -6.81 -49.11 -48.36
CA PHE A 161 -6.54 -50.53 -48.13
C PHE A 161 -7.69 -51.46 -48.51
N ASP A 162 -8.78 -50.90 -49.08
CA ASP A 162 -10.00 -51.62 -49.47
C ASP A 162 -10.60 -52.47 -48.33
N VAL A 163 -10.66 -51.88 -47.14
CA VAL A 163 -11.19 -52.50 -45.92
C VAL A 163 -12.47 -51.82 -45.45
N PRO A 164 -13.39 -52.53 -44.77
CA PRO A 164 -14.61 -51.91 -44.27
C PRO A 164 -14.34 -50.77 -43.28
N LYS A 165 -14.80 -49.55 -43.62
CA LYS A 165 -14.70 -48.35 -42.75
C LYS A 165 -15.17 -48.59 -41.33
N ARG A 166 -16.29 -49.31 -41.17
CA ARG A 166 -16.89 -49.59 -39.86
C ARG A 166 -15.91 -50.28 -38.92
N ASP A 167 -15.17 -51.26 -39.44
CA ASP A 167 -14.27 -52.09 -38.63
C ASP A 167 -12.99 -51.30 -38.30
N VAL A 168 -12.48 -50.50 -39.24
CA VAL A 168 -11.38 -49.56 -39.00
C VAL A 168 -11.75 -48.53 -37.94
N LEU A 169 -12.93 -47.90 -38.04
CA LEU A 169 -13.40 -46.91 -37.07
C LEU A 169 -13.58 -47.52 -35.69
N HIS A 170 -14.11 -48.75 -35.60
CA HIS A 170 -14.24 -49.47 -34.35
C HIS A 170 -12.88 -49.72 -33.71
N LEU A 171 -11.89 -50.18 -34.48
CA LEU A 171 -10.52 -50.40 -34.02
C LEU A 171 -9.87 -49.09 -33.54
N LEU A 172 -9.96 -48.01 -34.33
CA LEU A 172 -9.39 -46.71 -33.96
C LEU A 172 -10.00 -46.17 -32.65
N ARG A 173 -11.31 -46.27 -32.47
CA ARG A 173 -11.99 -45.87 -31.22
C ARG A 173 -11.61 -46.74 -30.03
N ALA A 174 -11.42 -48.04 -30.24
CA ALA A 174 -10.97 -48.95 -29.19
C ALA A 174 -9.54 -48.61 -28.74
N GLU A 175 -8.61 -48.46 -29.68
CA GLU A 175 -7.22 -48.11 -29.38
C GLU A 175 -7.08 -46.72 -28.77
N TYR A 176 -7.84 -45.73 -29.27
CA TYR A 176 -7.85 -44.39 -28.68
C TYR A 176 -8.28 -44.40 -27.21
N ARG A 177 -9.32 -45.18 -26.85
CA ARG A 177 -9.74 -45.34 -25.45
C ARG A 177 -8.64 -45.97 -24.60
N THR A 178 -7.96 -47.00 -25.11
CA THR A 178 -6.84 -47.65 -24.42
C THR A 178 -5.69 -46.68 -24.17
N VAL A 179 -5.28 -45.90 -25.19
CA VAL A 179 -4.24 -44.88 -25.06
C VAL A 179 -4.65 -43.82 -24.03
N ARG A 180 -5.89 -43.33 -24.09
CA ARG A 180 -6.43 -42.34 -23.15
C ARG A 180 -6.39 -42.84 -21.70
N GLN A 181 -6.76 -44.09 -21.45
CA GLN A 181 -6.69 -44.70 -20.12
C GLN A 181 -5.25 -44.79 -19.60
N LYS A 182 -4.30 -45.22 -20.45
CA LYS A 182 -2.88 -45.29 -20.10
C LYS A 182 -2.31 -43.91 -19.74
N MET A 183 -2.60 -42.90 -20.56
CA MET A 183 -2.16 -41.52 -20.32
C MET A 183 -2.76 -40.94 -19.03
N ALA A 184 -4.06 -41.16 -18.80
CA ALA A 184 -4.71 -40.72 -17.56
C ALA A 184 -4.10 -41.39 -16.32
N ALA A 185 -3.76 -42.68 -16.38
CA ALA A 185 -3.09 -43.37 -15.29
C ALA A 185 -1.67 -42.82 -15.04
N ALA A 186 -0.90 -42.54 -16.10
CA ALA A 186 0.43 -41.94 -15.99
C ALA A 186 0.37 -40.53 -15.37
N GLN A 187 -0.56 -39.70 -15.81
CA GLN A 187 -0.76 -38.35 -15.26
C GLN A 187 -1.20 -38.37 -13.79
N ARG A 188 -2.09 -39.29 -13.40
CA ARG A 188 -2.46 -39.46 -11.97
C ARG A 188 -1.26 -39.82 -11.10
N ARG A 189 -0.36 -40.68 -11.59
CA ARG A 189 0.89 -41.03 -10.88
C ARG A 189 1.83 -39.84 -10.78
N ALA A 190 1.95 -39.03 -11.83
CA ALA A 190 2.75 -37.81 -11.81
C ALA A 190 2.21 -36.78 -10.81
N LEU A 191 0.88 -36.57 -10.78
CA LEU A 191 0.22 -35.67 -9.84
C LEU A 191 0.39 -36.10 -8.38
N ALA A 192 0.39 -37.40 -8.10
CA ALA A 192 0.65 -37.91 -6.75
C ALA A 192 2.07 -37.59 -6.23
N ASN A 193 3.00 -37.25 -7.13
CA ASN A 193 4.39 -36.93 -6.82
C ASN A 193 4.70 -35.42 -6.88
N LEU A 194 3.70 -34.55 -7.09
CA LEU A 194 3.91 -33.11 -7.03
C LEU A 194 4.02 -32.63 -5.57
N PRO A 195 4.89 -31.64 -5.27
CA PRO A 195 4.96 -31.01 -3.95
C PRO A 195 3.59 -30.43 -3.56
N VAL A 196 3.25 -30.53 -2.28
CA VAL A 196 2.04 -29.95 -1.70
C VAL A 196 2.00 -28.45 -2.03
N HIS A 197 0.89 -28.00 -2.62
CA HIS A 197 0.64 -26.57 -2.80
C HIS A 197 0.61 -25.92 -1.41
N VAL A 198 1.54 -24.99 -1.17
CA VAL A 198 1.46 -24.08 -0.03
C VAL A 198 0.51 -22.98 -0.45
N ASP A 199 -0.72 -23.04 0.03
CA ASP A 199 -1.63 -21.90 -0.03
C ASP A 199 -1.03 -20.80 0.85
N ASP A 200 -0.81 -19.61 0.28
CA ASP A 200 -0.49 -18.43 1.10
C ASP A 200 -1.66 -18.22 2.07
N PRO A 201 -1.43 -18.12 3.39
CA PRO A 201 -2.50 -17.93 4.35
C PRO A 201 -3.14 -16.57 4.09
N VAL A 202 -4.32 -16.59 3.48
CA VAL A 202 -5.23 -15.45 3.51
C VAL A 202 -5.74 -15.41 4.95
N GLU A 203 -5.20 -14.51 5.76
CA GLU A 203 -5.77 -14.23 7.09
C GLU A 203 -7.20 -13.73 6.89
N ASP A 204 -8.16 -14.65 7.09
CA ASP A 204 -9.57 -14.35 7.26
C ASP A 204 -9.71 -13.53 8.54
N VAL A 205 -9.67 -12.21 8.38
CA VAL A 205 -10.01 -11.28 9.45
C VAL A 205 -11.52 -11.34 9.62
N GLU A 206 -11.98 -12.02 10.68
CA GLU A 206 -13.39 -12.15 11.03
C GLU A 206 -14.07 -10.77 11.10
N PRO A 207 -15.32 -10.66 10.60
CA PRO A 207 -16.08 -9.44 10.74
C PRO A 207 -16.46 -9.27 12.22
N VAL A 208 -15.98 -8.19 12.83
CA VAL A 208 -16.39 -7.79 14.18
C VAL A 208 -17.82 -7.24 14.07
N GLU A 209 -18.78 -7.90 14.73
CA GLU A 209 -20.18 -7.47 14.91
C GLU A 209 -20.31 -6.15 15.69
#